data_AF-A0A4Q3U8T7-F1
#
_entry.id   AF-A0A4Q3U8T7-F1
#
_cell.length_a   1.000
_cell.length_b   1.000
_cell.length_c   1.000
_cell.angle_alpha   90.00
_cell.angle_beta   90.00
_cell.angle_gamma   90.00
#
_symmetry.space_group_name_H-M   'P 1'
#
loop_
_entity.id
_entity.type
_entity.pdbx_description
1 polymer ?
#
loop_
_entity_poly.entity_id
_entity_poly.type
_entity_poly.pdbx_seq_one_letter_code
_entity_poly.pdbx_strand_id
1 'polypeptide(L)'
;MLCHLSASASAKLRFFGSLLALATVGSAGAQDFYYRYMTDLDQRRTFLARNGSMFCVPTSYANMLIYMGEAGIPGLTGLGQGYNQQSYLIAELGQLMETDPVDGTEHPTAVAGFVQYLNDNTDLFFAHYVKGPDSDWGVEKIKQYIAGGAITKVGYGKYKKSGSKWTRDGGHAVTLAGYDYVWPEDKHLWVANPWTGDDDSKTTQTDFYISRPAVKNIYFNTTDYGYATHARIGANSSTKINVIDTMHAVLPVWVAWTDVETIVLDQPLTLWAAMDGAQLIDGRKKTVFRARIPDVLGGRKGGFREIDVDLPGTVKDWALDPGG
;
A
#
# COMPACT_ATOMS: atom_id res chain seq x y z
N MET A 1 -53.65 48.09 -18.83
CA MET A 1 -52.19 48.31 -18.71
C MET A 1 -51.55 47.04 -19.25
N LEU A 2 -51.22 47.01 -20.55
CA LEU A 2 -49.84 47.16 -21.07
C LEU A 2 -48.90 46.18 -20.36
N CYS A 3 -48.13 45.31 -21.00
CA CYS A 3 -47.83 44.99 -22.39
C CYS A 3 -46.91 43.74 -22.27
N HIS A 4 -46.98 42.73 -23.15
CA HIS A 4 -45.95 42.43 -24.17
C HIS A 4 -44.50 42.29 -23.65
N LEU A 5 -43.65 41.37 -24.08
CA LEU A 5 -43.57 40.38 -25.16
C LEU A 5 -42.36 39.50 -24.77
N SER A 6 -42.37 38.19 -25.05
CA SER A 6 -41.62 37.55 -26.16
C SER A 6 -40.10 37.79 -26.12
N ALA A 7 -39.23 36.87 -26.46
CA ALA A 7 -39.37 35.64 -27.22
C ALA A 7 -38.06 34.85 -27.07
N SER A 8 -38.20 33.53 -27.20
CA SER A 8 -37.37 32.63 -28.01
C SER A 8 -36.06 33.19 -28.58
N ALA A 9 -34.95 32.46 -28.36
CA ALA A 9 -34.08 32.06 -29.46
C ALA A 9 -33.24 30.83 -29.12
N SER A 10 -33.38 29.82 -29.96
CA SER A 10 -32.53 28.64 -30.08
C SER A 10 -31.06 29.03 -30.28
N ALA A 11 -30.14 28.30 -29.64
CA ALA A 11 -28.75 28.27 -30.06
C ALA A 11 -28.14 26.87 -29.88
N LYS A 12 -28.20 26.11 -30.98
CA LYS A 12 -27.17 25.19 -31.49
C LYS A 12 -26.04 24.85 -30.49
N LEU A 13 -26.18 23.77 -29.73
CA LEU A 13 -25.03 23.17 -29.06
C LEU A 13 -24.26 22.34 -30.10
N ARG A 14 -23.22 22.97 -30.64
CA ARG A 14 -22.22 22.33 -31.49
C ARG A 14 -21.57 21.20 -30.69
N PHE A 15 -21.51 20.01 -31.29
CA PHE A 15 -20.56 18.97 -30.93
C PHE A 15 -19.15 19.59 -30.92
N PHE A 16 -18.62 19.86 -29.73
CA PHE A 16 -17.19 19.87 -29.48
C PHE A 16 -16.90 18.65 -28.62
N GLY A 17 -16.60 17.55 -29.31
CA GLY A 17 -15.84 16.48 -28.71
C GLY A 17 -14.49 17.06 -28.29
N SER A 18 -14.30 17.24 -27.00
CA SER A 18 -12.99 17.42 -26.40
C SER A 18 -12.72 16.19 -25.56
N LEU A 19 -12.31 15.14 -26.30
CA LEU A 19 -11.28 14.19 -25.93
C LEU A 19 -10.50 14.63 -24.67
N LEU A 20 -10.90 14.16 -23.47
CA LEU A 20 -9.97 14.11 -22.35
C LEU A 20 -9.05 12.92 -22.62
N ALA A 21 -8.17 13.10 -23.61
CA ALA A 21 -6.97 12.32 -23.69
C ALA A 21 -6.24 12.59 -22.37
N LEU A 22 -6.25 11.59 -21.50
CA LEU A 22 -5.27 11.42 -20.44
C LEU A 22 -3.92 11.32 -21.16
N ALA A 23 -3.34 12.47 -21.52
CA ALA A 23 -2.01 12.55 -22.04
C ALA A 23 -1.05 12.40 -20.85
N THR A 24 -1.01 11.21 -20.27
CA THR A 24 0.27 10.63 -19.84
C THR A 24 1.05 10.25 -21.11
N VAL A 25 1.28 11.23 -22.00
CA VAL A 25 2.29 11.13 -23.06
C VAL A 25 3.52 11.80 -22.49
N GLY A 26 4.20 11.08 -21.63
CA GLY A 26 5.45 11.47 -21.00
C GLY A 26 6.25 10.21 -20.76
N SER A 27 6.82 9.68 -21.84
CA SER A 27 7.75 8.56 -21.87
C SER A 27 7.27 7.29 -21.14
N ALA A 28 6.91 6.25 -21.90
CA ALA A 28 7.03 4.87 -21.41
C ALA A 28 8.51 4.48 -21.18
N GLY A 29 9.31 5.40 -20.64
CA GLY A 29 10.62 5.12 -20.12
C GLY A 29 10.44 4.36 -18.81
N ALA A 30 11.29 3.37 -18.60
CA ALA A 30 11.58 2.82 -17.29
C ALA A 30 11.70 3.97 -16.26
N GLN A 31 10.68 4.11 -15.40
CA GLN A 31 10.79 4.96 -14.24
C GLN A 31 11.14 4.07 -13.07
N ASP A 32 12.27 4.39 -12.47
CA ASP A 32 12.73 3.77 -11.25
C ASP A 32 12.13 4.52 -10.06
N PHE A 33 11.62 3.77 -9.08
CA PHE A 33 10.99 4.31 -7.88
C PHE A 33 11.73 3.76 -6.66
N TYR A 34 12.18 4.65 -5.78
CA TYR A 34 12.95 4.27 -4.59
C TYR A 34 12.49 5.05 -3.36
N TYR A 35 12.19 4.32 -2.29
CA TYR A 35 12.10 4.87 -0.93
C TYR A 35 13.52 5.05 -0.41
N ARG A 36 14.04 6.27 -0.53
CA ARG A 36 15.29 6.62 0.13
C ARG A 36 15.10 6.38 1.62
N TYR A 37 16.00 5.62 2.24
CA TYR A 37 16.02 5.34 3.69
C TYR A 37 15.00 4.32 4.22
N MET A 38 14.48 3.41 3.37
CA MET A 38 13.81 2.22 3.91
C MET A 38 14.77 1.45 4.82
N THR A 39 14.36 1.19 6.06
CA THR A 39 15.16 0.45 7.04
C THR A 39 15.18 -1.04 6.71
N ASP A 40 16.28 -1.70 7.05
CA ASP A 40 16.47 -3.15 6.88
C ASP A 40 16.84 -3.78 8.23
N LEU A 41 15.87 -3.86 9.13
CA LEU A 41 16.09 -4.44 10.45
C LEU A 41 16.28 -5.95 10.40
N ASP A 42 17.19 -6.46 11.23
CA ASP A 42 17.35 -7.90 11.44
C ASP A 42 16.23 -8.43 12.34
N GLN A 43 15.64 -9.57 11.95
CA GLN A 43 14.69 -10.28 12.81
C GLN A 43 15.39 -11.08 13.91
N ARG A 44 16.67 -11.45 13.72
CA ARG A 44 17.40 -12.35 14.63
C ARG A 44 17.82 -11.61 15.89
N ARG A 45 17.13 -11.86 17.00
CA ARG A 45 17.33 -11.13 18.26
C ARG A 45 17.16 -12.06 19.45
N THR A 46 18.13 -12.10 20.35
CA THR A 46 18.10 -12.93 21.59
C THR A 46 16.91 -12.62 22.48
N PHE A 47 16.41 -11.39 22.43
CA PHE A 47 15.23 -10.94 23.18
C PHE A 47 13.91 -11.51 22.66
N LEU A 48 13.86 -11.96 21.40
CA LEU A 48 12.66 -12.52 20.78
C LEU A 48 12.60 -14.03 20.97
N ALA A 49 11.38 -14.57 21.03
CA ALA A 49 11.16 -16.01 21.14
C ALA A 49 11.86 -16.76 19.99
N ARG A 50 12.53 -17.87 20.34
CA ARG A 50 13.41 -18.64 19.42
C ARG A 50 14.41 -17.76 18.64
N ASN A 51 14.94 -16.74 19.30
CA ASN A 51 15.87 -15.78 18.72
C ASN A 51 15.32 -15.08 17.46
N GLY A 52 14.00 -14.86 17.38
CA GLY A 52 13.36 -14.17 16.27
C GLY A 52 13.27 -14.97 14.97
N SER A 53 13.46 -16.29 15.01
CA SER A 53 13.45 -17.13 13.80
C SER A 53 12.16 -17.06 12.98
N MET A 54 11.04 -16.71 13.61
CA MET A 54 9.71 -16.63 13.00
C MET A 54 9.15 -15.20 12.96
N PHE A 55 10.00 -14.19 13.15
CA PHE A 55 9.59 -12.78 13.30
C PHE A 55 9.76 -11.94 12.02
N CYS A 56 9.90 -12.56 10.84
CA CYS A 56 10.04 -11.84 9.57
C CYS A 56 8.88 -10.87 9.29
N VAL A 57 7.67 -11.22 9.72
CA VAL A 57 6.46 -10.41 9.54
C VAL A 57 6.47 -9.18 10.44
N PRO A 58 6.56 -9.27 11.78
CA PRO A 58 6.73 -8.10 12.64
C PRO A 58 7.90 -7.21 12.25
N THR A 59 9.05 -7.79 11.90
CA THR A 59 10.23 -7.01 11.50
C THR A 59 10.01 -6.23 10.20
N SER A 60 9.32 -6.81 9.22
CA SER A 60 8.96 -6.08 8.00
C SER A 60 8.04 -4.90 8.28
N TYR A 61 7.06 -5.04 9.18
CA TYR A 61 6.21 -3.92 9.56
C TYR A 61 6.95 -2.87 10.40
N ALA A 62 7.91 -3.27 11.24
CA ALA A 62 8.78 -2.34 11.95
C ALA A 62 9.57 -1.45 10.97
N ASN A 63 10.10 -2.01 9.87
CA ASN A 63 10.74 -1.23 8.81
C ASN A 63 9.79 -0.17 8.22
N MET A 64 8.52 -0.54 7.96
CA MET A 64 7.51 0.39 7.46
C MET A 64 7.22 1.52 8.47
N LEU A 65 7.04 1.21 9.75
CA LEU A 65 6.75 2.21 10.78
C LEU A 65 7.91 3.18 11.01
N ILE A 66 9.14 2.68 11.03
CA ILE A 66 10.33 3.54 11.14
C ILE A 66 10.41 4.45 9.93
N TYR A 67 10.23 3.92 8.72
CA TYR A 67 10.20 4.75 7.51
C TYR A 67 9.10 5.82 7.56
N MET A 68 7.90 5.48 8.04
CA MET A 68 6.81 6.43 8.26
C MET A 68 7.18 7.52 9.28
N GLY A 69 7.81 7.13 10.39
CA GLY A 69 8.29 8.04 11.42
C GLY A 69 9.33 9.04 10.91
N GLU A 70 10.32 8.54 10.16
CA GLU A 70 11.36 9.36 9.52
C GLU A 70 10.79 10.25 8.40
N ALA A 71 9.69 9.84 7.76
CA ALA A 71 8.91 10.66 6.83
C ALA A 71 8.04 11.73 7.52
N GLY A 72 8.06 11.79 8.86
CA GLY A 72 7.39 12.82 9.64
C GLY A 72 5.94 12.51 10.01
N ILE A 73 5.51 11.23 9.97
CA ILE A 73 4.19 10.85 10.46
C ILE A 73 4.12 11.07 11.98
N PRO A 74 3.22 11.94 12.49
CA PRO A 74 3.06 12.19 13.91
C PRO A 74 2.72 10.90 14.67
N GLY A 75 3.31 10.74 15.85
CA GLY A 75 3.12 9.56 16.69
C GLY A 75 4.00 8.35 16.32
N LEU A 76 4.67 8.39 15.17
CA LEU A 76 5.64 7.36 14.75
C LEU A 76 7.09 7.86 14.78
N THR A 77 7.35 9.09 15.23
CA THR A 77 8.70 9.67 15.27
C THR A 77 9.58 9.04 16.35
N GLY A 78 10.87 8.85 16.07
CA GLY A 78 11.83 8.34 17.05
C GLY A 78 11.74 6.83 17.29
N LEU A 79 10.97 6.11 16.48
CA LEU A 79 10.94 4.65 16.51
C LEU A 79 12.30 4.08 16.09
N GLY A 80 12.73 3.03 16.78
CA GLY A 80 13.89 2.24 16.35
C GLY A 80 15.26 2.91 16.53
N GLN A 81 15.42 3.86 17.46
CA GLN A 81 16.72 4.46 17.79
C GLN A 81 17.59 3.44 18.55
N GLY A 82 18.32 2.64 17.78
CA GLY A 82 19.25 1.62 18.28
C GLY A 82 18.61 0.26 18.51
N TYR A 83 19.49 -0.73 18.74
CA TYR A 83 19.14 -2.15 18.74
C TYR A 83 18.03 -2.51 19.73
N ASN A 84 18.07 -1.99 20.95
CA ASN A 84 17.09 -2.35 21.98
C ASN A 84 15.69 -1.83 21.66
N GLN A 85 15.56 -0.58 21.21
CA GLN A 85 14.26 -0.02 20.84
C GLN A 85 13.66 -0.74 19.63
N GLN A 86 14.48 -1.06 18.63
CA GLN A 86 14.04 -1.89 17.51
C GLN A 86 13.56 -3.27 17.98
N SER A 87 14.25 -3.86 18.96
CA SER A 87 13.86 -5.17 19.53
C SER A 87 12.52 -5.10 20.24
N TYR A 88 12.26 -4.02 20.99
CA TYR A 88 10.98 -3.81 21.66
C TYR A 88 9.85 -3.59 20.66
N LEU A 89 10.06 -2.75 19.63
CA LEU A 89 9.07 -2.54 18.58
C LEU A 89 8.72 -3.85 17.86
N ILE A 90 9.72 -4.67 17.50
CA ILE A 90 9.48 -5.97 16.86
C ILE A 90 8.74 -6.92 17.81
N ALA A 91 9.06 -6.92 19.11
CA ALA A 91 8.38 -7.74 20.10
C ALA A 91 6.92 -7.32 20.29
N GLU A 92 6.65 -6.02 20.37
CA GLU A 92 5.31 -5.44 20.49
C GLU A 92 4.46 -5.77 19.26
N LEU A 93 4.99 -5.54 18.05
CA LEU A 93 4.31 -5.95 16.82
C LEU A 93 4.10 -7.47 16.77
N GLY A 94 5.06 -8.26 17.25
CA GLY A 94 4.91 -9.70 17.38
C GLY A 94 3.75 -10.11 18.29
N GLN A 95 3.50 -9.37 19.38
CA GLN A 95 2.34 -9.60 20.24
C GLN A 95 1.04 -9.18 19.57
N LEU A 96 0.98 -7.98 18.97
CA LEU A 96 -0.21 -7.47 18.29
C LEU A 96 -0.61 -8.32 17.07
N MET A 97 0.36 -8.94 16.42
CA MET A 97 0.15 -9.80 15.24
C MET A 97 -0.03 -11.28 15.59
N GLU A 98 0.03 -11.63 16.88
CA GLU A 98 -0.06 -13.01 17.36
C GLU A 98 1.01 -13.92 16.73
N THR A 99 2.25 -13.43 16.63
CA THR A 99 3.37 -14.19 16.06
C THR A 99 3.67 -15.41 16.92
N ASP A 100 3.43 -16.60 16.36
CA ASP A 100 3.82 -17.86 16.96
C ASP A 100 5.35 -18.05 16.80
N PRO A 101 6.07 -18.44 17.88
CA PRO A 101 7.52 -18.61 17.81
C PRO A 101 7.98 -19.79 16.94
N VAL A 102 7.08 -20.68 16.55
CA VAL A 102 7.30 -21.90 15.75
C VAL A 102 6.75 -21.75 14.33
N ASP A 103 5.52 -21.28 14.22
CA ASP A 103 4.76 -21.28 12.96
C ASP A 103 4.76 -19.90 12.28
N GLY A 104 5.16 -18.86 13.00
CA GLY A 104 5.24 -17.49 12.49
C GLY A 104 3.91 -16.76 12.57
N THR A 105 3.62 -15.94 11.57
CA THR A 105 2.48 -15.02 11.59
C THR A 105 1.64 -15.20 10.35
N GLU A 106 0.33 -15.38 10.54
CA GLU A 106 -0.62 -15.44 9.44
C GLU A 106 -0.86 -14.05 8.84
N HIS A 107 -1.21 -13.99 7.56
CA HIS A 107 -1.35 -12.70 6.88
C HIS A 107 -2.47 -11.81 7.47
N PRO A 108 -3.68 -12.32 7.78
CA PRO A 108 -4.75 -11.48 8.31
C PRO A 108 -4.44 -10.90 9.70
N THR A 109 -3.90 -11.71 10.62
CA THR A 109 -3.52 -11.25 11.97
C THR A 109 -2.40 -10.22 11.89
N ALA A 110 -1.46 -10.40 10.95
CA ALA A 110 -0.41 -9.43 10.71
C ALA A 110 -0.93 -8.06 10.26
N VAL A 111 -1.92 -8.03 9.36
CA VAL A 111 -2.56 -6.77 8.95
C VAL A 111 -3.31 -6.14 10.12
N ALA A 112 -4.09 -6.93 10.86
CA ALA A 112 -4.86 -6.44 12.00
C ALA A 112 -3.96 -5.81 13.08
N GLY A 113 -2.87 -6.49 13.46
CA GLY A 113 -1.91 -5.98 14.45
C GLY A 113 -1.20 -4.70 13.99
N PHE A 114 -0.87 -4.59 12.69
CA PHE A 114 -0.29 -3.37 12.13
C PHE A 114 -1.29 -2.20 12.16
N VAL A 115 -2.54 -2.44 11.75
CA VAL A 115 -3.61 -1.44 11.79
C VAL A 115 -3.89 -0.99 13.22
N GLN A 116 -3.91 -1.94 14.17
CA GLN A 116 -4.05 -1.62 15.58
C GLN A 116 -2.91 -0.71 16.07
N TYR A 117 -1.65 -1.04 15.75
CA TYR A 117 -0.52 -0.19 16.13
C TYR A 117 -0.67 1.24 15.60
N LEU A 118 -1.07 1.40 14.34
CA LEU A 118 -1.30 2.73 13.74
C LEU A 118 -2.43 3.50 14.44
N ASN A 119 -3.54 2.83 14.78
CA ASN A 119 -4.66 3.46 15.47
C ASN A 119 -4.30 3.85 16.92
N ASP A 120 -3.47 3.05 17.58
CA ASP A 120 -3.08 3.30 18.97
C ASP A 120 -2.02 4.41 19.09
N ASN A 121 -1.26 4.67 18.02
CA ASN A 121 -0.13 5.60 18.03
C ASN A 121 -0.32 6.83 17.13
N THR A 122 -1.35 6.89 16.29
CA THR A 122 -1.55 8.00 15.36
C THR A 122 -3.04 8.34 15.24
N ASP A 123 -3.34 9.62 14.99
CA ASP A 123 -4.70 10.08 14.64
C ASP A 123 -4.91 10.17 13.12
N LEU A 124 -4.02 9.59 12.32
CA LEU A 124 -4.06 9.68 10.86
C LEU A 124 -4.86 8.53 10.24
N PHE A 125 -5.43 8.81 9.07
CA PHE A 125 -6.07 7.80 8.23
C PHE A 125 -5.10 7.21 7.22
N PHE A 126 -5.15 5.88 7.08
CA PHE A 126 -4.33 5.15 6.12
C PHE A 126 -5.23 4.32 5.20
N ALA A 127 -4.93 4.34 3.90
CA ALA A 127 -5.55 3.44 2.95
C ALA A 127 -4.71 2.15 2.89
N HIS A 128 -5.36 1.03 3.22
CA HIS A 128 -4.75 -0.29 3.24
C HIS A 128 -5.19 -1.10 2.02
N TYR A 129 -4.23 -1.60 1.26
CA TYR A 129 -4.48 -2.52 0.15
C TYR A 129 -3.85 -3.87 0.47
N VAL A 130 -4.71 -4.87 0.63
CA VAL A 130 -4.32 -6.22 1.03
C VAL A 130 -4.58 -7.18 -0.12
N LYS A 131 -3.61 -8.03 -0.43
CA LYS A 131 -3.74 -9.12 -1.40
C LYS A 131 -3.31 -10.44 -0.77
N GLY A 132 -4.17 -11.44 -0.93
CA GLY A 132 -3.94 -12.80 -0.47
C GLY A 132 -3.39 -13.71 -1.58
N PRO A 133 -3.06 -14.96 -1.22
CA PRO A 133 -2.49 -15.94 -2.14
C PRO A 133 -3.47 -16.40 -3.23
N ASP A 134 -4.77 -16.29 -2.96
CA ASP A 134 -5.88 -16.60 -3.87
C ASP A 134 -6.20 -15.46 -4.85
N SER A 135 -5.62 -14.27 -4.67
CA SER A 135 -5.83 -13.12 -5.55
C SER A 135 -5.04 -13.24 -6.86
N ASP A 136 -5.60 -12.75 -7.98
CA ASP A 136 -4.91 -12.69 -9.28
C ASP A 136 -4.26 -11.31 -9.50
N TRP A 137 -2.92 -11.23 -9.46
CA TRP A 137 -2.15 -9.99 -9.61
C TRP A 137 -0.71 -10.24 -10.04
N GLY A 138 0.16 -9.22 -10.04
CA GLY A 138 1.54 -9.43 -10.45
C GLY A 138 2.43 -8.22 -10.26
N VAL A 139 3.62 -8.27 -10.87
CA VAL A 139 4.68 -7.26 -10.77
C VAL A 139 4.16 -5.85 -11.08
N GLU A 140 3.28 -5.71 -12.08
CA GLU A 140 2.76 -4.38 -12.44
C GLU A 140 1.86 -3.78 -11.37
N LYS A 141 1.14 -4.62 -10.62
CA LYS A 141 0.32 -4.13 -9.52
C LYS A 141 1.20 -3.63 -8.38
N ILE A 142 2.28 -4.35 -8.05
CA ILE A 142 3.29 -3.90 -7.07
C ILE A 142 3.88 -2.56 -7.50
N LYS A 143 4.32 -2.48 -8.76
CA LYS A 143 4.87 -1.24 -9.34
C LYS A 143 3.89 -0.08 -9.21
N GLN A 144 2.61 -0.28 -9.53
CA GLN A 144 1.58 0.74 -9.43
C GLN A 144 1.44 1.27 -7.99
N TYR A 145 1.45 0.38 -6.99
CA TYR A 145 1.39 0.78 -5.59
C TYR A 145 2.64 1.57 -5.17
N ILE A 146 3.84 1.08 -5.52
CA ILE A 146 5.09 1.77 -5.20
C ILE A 146 5.13 3.16 -5.87
N ALA A 147 4.79 3.23 -7.16
CA ALA A 147 4.74 4.48 -7.93
C ALA A 147 3.68 5.46 -7.39
N GLY A 148 2.62 4.95 -6.77
CA GLY A 148 1.61 5.74 -6.06
C GLY A 148 2.08 6.26 -4.69
N GLY A 149 3.28 5.89 -4.24
CA GLY A 149 3.83 6.26 -2.93
C GLY A 149 3.46 5.30 -1.79
N ALA A 150 2.92 4.13 -2.10
CA ALA A 150 2.49 3.17 -1.08
C ALA A 150 3.66 2.44 -0.43
N ILE A 151 3.82 2.60 0.88
CA ILE A 151 4.80 1.84 1.66
C ILE A 151 4.33 0.38 1.68
N THR A 152 5.14 -0.53 1.13
CA THR A 152 4.66 -1.85 0.77
C THR A 152 5.47 -2.95 1.45
N LYS A 153 4.79 -3.81 2.20
CA LYS A 153 5.29 -5.13 2.63
C LYS A 153 4.76 -6.18 1.68
N VAL A 154 5.60 -7.17 1.38
CA VAL A 154 5.16 -8.38 0.68
C VAL A 154 5.56 -9.62 1.43
N GLY A 155 4.80 -10.70 1.26
CA GLY A 155 5.22 -12.05 1.65
C GLY A 155 5.37 -12.89 0.40
N TYR A 156 6.47 -13.62 0.32
CA TYR A 156 6.64 -14.64 -0.71
C TYR A 156 6.57 -16.04 -0.10
N GLY A 157 5.77 -16.90 -0.72
CA GLY A 157 5.74 -18.32 -0.43
C GLY A 157 6.88 -19.05 -1.14
N LYS A 158 7.43 -20.06 -0.47
CA LYS A 158 8.34 -21.02 -1.06
C LYS A 158 7.50 -22.18 -1.56
N TYR A 159 7.52 -22.45 -2.85
CA TYR A 159 6.68 -23.49 -3.46
C TYR A 159 7.54 -24.63 -3.99
N LYS A 160 7.08 -25.87 -3.76
CA LYS A 160 7.63 -27.09 -4.33
C LYS A 160 6.67 -27.64 -5.38
N LYS A 161 7.21 -28.10 -6.51
CA LYS A 161 6.42 -28.72 -7.56
C LYS A 161 6.13 -30.19 -7.23
N SER A 162 4.86 -30.59 -7.31
CA SER A 162 4.41 -31.98 -7.22
C SER A 162 3.50 -32.29 -8.41
N GLY A 163 4.02 -33.06 -9.38
CA GLY A 163 3.35 -33.29 -10.66
C GLY A 163 3.17 -31.97 -11.44
N SER A 164 1.93 -31.61 -11.77
CA SER A 164 1.58 -30.37 -12.45
C SER A 164 1.24 -29.20 -11.51
N LYS A 165 1.18 -29.44 -10.20
CA LYS A 165 0.78 -28.45 -9.20
C LYS A 165 1.95 -27.99 -8.35
N TRP A 166 1.79 -26.81 -7.76
CA TRP A 166 2.71 -26.23 -6.79
C TRP A 166 2.08 -26.28 -5.40
N THR A 167 2.85 -26.74 -4.42
CA THR A 167 2.43 -26.77 -3.00
C THR A 167 3.32 -25.83 -2.21
N ARG A 168 2.72 -25.01 -1.35
CA ARG A 168 3.45 -24.11 -0.47
C ARG A 168 4.21 -24.91 0.60
N ASP A 169 5.45 -24.53 0.86
CA ASP A 169 6.42 -25.19 1.75
C ASP A 169 7.17 -24.11 2.57
N GLY A 170 6.38 -23.20 3.15
CA GLY A 170 6.85 -22.07 3.94
C GLY A 170 6.76 -20.74 3.22
N GLY A 171 7.32 -19.71 3.84
CA GLY A 171 7.29 -18.35 3.33
C GLY A 171 8.28 -17.45 4.03
N HIS A 172 8.30 -16.19 3.60
CA HIS A 172 9.09 -15.14 4.20
C HIS A 172 8.44 -13.79 3.92
N ALA A 173 8.55 -12.85 4.85
CA ALA A 173 8.05 -11.50 4.69
C ALA A 173 9.22 -10.51 4.56
N VAL A 174 9.05 -9.54 3.68
CA VAL A 174 10.05 -8.51 3.38
C VAL A 174 9.37 -7.17 3.13
N THR A 175 10.13 -6.08 3.25
CA THR A 175 9.65 -4.74 2.93
C THR A 175 10.23 -4.28 1.60
N LEU A 176 9.40 -3.65 0.77
CA LEU A 176 9.84 -3.13 -0.51
C LEU A 176 10.36 -1.70 -0.33
N ALA A 177 11.61 -1.49 -0.75
CA ALA A 177 12.28 -0.20 -0.80
C ALA A 177 12.18 0.47 -2.18
N GLY A 178 11.58 -0.20 -3.17
CA GLY A 178 11.51 0.33 -4.52
C GLY A 178 11.29 -0.70 -5.62
N TYR A 179 11.26 -0.20 -6.85
CA TYR A 179 11.11 -0.93 -8.10
C TYR A 179 11.98 -0.29 -9.16
N ASP A 180 12.62 -1.09 -10.00
CA ASP A 180 13.30 -0.58 -11.18
C ASP A 180 13.19 -1.53 -12.39
N TYR A 181 13.62 -0.98 -13.52
CA TYR A 181 13.69 -1.70 -14.76
C TYR A 181 15.10 -1.62 -15.35
N VAL A 182 15.74 -2.77 -15.50
CA VAL A 182 17.03 -2.93 -16.16
C VAL A 182 16.81 -3.47 -17.57
N TRP A 183 17.25 -2.69 -18.56
CA TRP A 183 17.23 -3.12 -19.95
C TRP A 183 18.10 -4.39 -20.14
N PRO A 184 17.67 -5.39 -20.93
CA PRO A 184 16.56 -5.34 -21.88
C PRO A 184 15.16 -5.52 -21.31
N GLU A 185 14.92 -6.35 -20.29
CA GLU A 185 13.55 -6.63 -19.78
C GLU A 185 13.49 -7.07 -18.31
N ASP A 186 14.55 -6.85 -17.53
CA ASP A 186 14.62 -7.33 -16.16
C ASP A 186 13.98 -6.32 -15.21
N LYS A 187 12.91 -6.74 -14.56
CA LYS A 187 12.23 -5.97 -13.51
C LYS A 187 12.84 -6.36 -12.18
N HIS A 188 13.18 -5.41 -11.33
CA HIS A 188 13.68 -5.71 -10.00
C HIS A 188 12.84 -5.03 -8.93
N LEU A 189 12.76 -5.68 -7.77
CA LEU A 189 12.31 -5.04 -6.55
C LEU A 189 13.52 -4.76 -5.67
N TRP A 190 13.48 -3.65 -4.96
CA TRP A 190 14.42 -3.34 -3.89
C TRP A 190 13.82 -3.88 -2.61
N VAL A 191 14.54 -4.75 -1.93
CA VAL A 191 14.00 -5.56 -0.84
C VAL A 191 14.86 -5.41 0.40
N ALA A 192 14.29 -4.82 1.44
CA ALA A 192 14.77 -4.92 2.82
C ALA A 192 14.32 -6.29 3.35
N ASN A 193 15.28 -7.16 3.57
CA ASN A 193 15.06 -8.55 3.94
C ASN A 193 15.47 -8.77 5.40
N PRO A 194 14.52 -9.01 6.31
CA PRO A 194 14.80 -9.19 7.74
C PRO A 194 15.72 -10.36 8.11
N TRP A 195 16.05 -11.23 7.15
CA TRP A 195 16.89 -12.40 7.37
C TRP A 195 17.90 -12.57 6.23
N THR A 196 19.17 -12.32 6.52
CA THR A 196 20.28 -12.43 5.55
C THR A 196 21.05 -13.74 5.65
N GLY A 197 20.93 -14.48 6.76
CA GLY A 197 21.52 -15.82 6.89
C GLY A 197 21.45 -16.38 8.31
N ASP A 198 22.01 -17.58 8.51
CA ASP A 198 22.10 -18.19 9.84
C ASP A 198 23.19 -17.54 10.72
N ASP A 199 24.07 -16.75 10.11
CA ASP A 199 25.18 -16.04 10.78
C ASP A 199 24.79 -14.63 11.24
N ASP A 200 23.52 -14.22 11.07
CA ASP A 200 23.04 -12.91 11.51
C ASP A 200 23.23 -12.75 13.03
N SER A 201 23.76 -11.59 13.43
CA SER A 201 24.02 -11.29 14.83
C SER A 201 22.71 -11.29 15.63
N LYS A 202 22.69 -12.01 16.75
CA LYS A 202 21.52 -12.08 17.65
C LYS A 202 21.54 -11.00 18.73
N THR A 203 22.56 -10.16 18.76
CA THR A 203 22.80 -9.17 19.83
C THR A 203 23.13 -7.77 19.31
N THR A 204 23.31 -7.62 18.00
CA THR A 204 23.57 -6.34 17.33
C THR A 204 22.81 -6.30 16.02
N GLN A 205 22.51 -5.09 15.53
CA GLN A 205 21.98 -4.88 14.19
C GLN A 205 23.15 -4.97 13.21
N THR A 206 22.99 -5.74 12.14
CA THR A 206 23.93 -5.77 11.01
C THR A 206 23.75 -4.53 10.13
N ASP A 207 24.70 -4.30 9.23
CA ASP A 207 24.62 -3.19 8.28
C ASP A 207 23.39 -3.36 7.37
N PHE A 208 22.62 -2.28 7.22
CA PHE A 208 21.43 -2.31 6.37
C PHE A 208 21.79 -2.65 4.93
N TYR A 209 21.10 -3.65 4.36
CA TYR A 209 21.38 -4.17 3.04
C TYR A 209 20.11 -4.34 2.21
N ILE A 210 19.91 -3.43 1.26
CA ILE A 210 18.80 -3.56 0.31
C ILE A 210 19.22 -4.45 -0.86
N SER A 211 18.64 -5.64 -0.92
CA SER A 211 18.83 -6.56 -2.04
C SER A 211 18.00 -6.15 -3.26
N ARG A 212 18.40 -6.61 -4.44
CA ARG A 212 17.77 -6.23 -5.72
C ARG A 212 17.38 -7.45 -6.59
N PRO A 213 16.53 -8.37 -6.10
CA PRO A 213 16.15 -9.56 -6.86
C PRO A 213 15.34 -9.24 -8.11
N ALA A 214 15.58 -9.99 -9.18
CA ALA A 214 14.75 -9.96 -10.37
C ALA A 214 13.36 -10.54 -10.09
N VAL A 215 12.33 -9.97 -10.71
CA VAL A 215 10.94 -10.37 -10.60
C VAL A 215 10.27 -10.55 -11.96
N LYS A 216 9.31 -11.47 -12.05
CA LYS A 216 8.57 -11.74 -13.28
C LYS A 216 7.19 -12.28 -12.98
N ASN A 217 6.18 -11.87 -13.75
CA ASN A 217 4.87 -12.49 -13.69
C ASN A 217 4.95 -13.97 -14.07
N ILE A 218 4.32 -14.82 -13.28
CA ILE A 218 4.10 -16.22 -13.59
C ILE A 218 2.62 -16.52 -13.45
N TYR A 219 2.14 -17.42 -14.31
CA TYR A 219 0.83 -18.04 -14.17
C TYR A 219 1.06 -19.48 -13.74
N PHE A 220 0.58 -19.87 -12.56
CA PHE A 220 0.88 -21.19 -12.01
C PHE A 220 -0.32 -21.76 -11.26
N ASN A 221 -0.40 -23.10 -11.24
CA ASN A 221 -1.48 -23.84 -10.62
C ASN A 221 -1.03 -24.37 -9.26
N THR A 222 -1.71 -23.98 -8.18
CA THR A 222 -1.40 -24.42 -6.83
C THR A 222 -2.37 -25.48 -6.35
N THR A 223 -1.93 -26.24 -5.34
CA THR A 223 -2.79 -27.23 -4.69
C THR A 223 -3.92 -26.56 -3.91
N ASP A 224 -3.66 -25.41 -3.31
CA ASP A 224 -4.54 -24.80 -2.31
C ASP A 224 -5.58 -23.85 -2.91
N TYR A 225 -5.21 -23.10 -3.96
CA TYR A 225 -6.05 -22.02 -4.50
C TYR A 225 -6.16 -22.03 -6.04
N GLY A 226 -5.63 -23.04 -6.72
CA GLY A 226 -5.80 -23.21 -8.17
C GLY A 226 -4.90 -22.29 -8.99
N TYR A 227 -5.40 -21.83 -10.14
CA TYR A 227 -4.63 -20.99 -11.06
C TYR A 227 -4.67 -19.53 -10.65
N ALA A 228 -3.50 -18.89 -10.55
CA ALA A 228 -3.38 -17.45 -10.34
C ALA A 228 -2.14 -16.89 -11.05
N THR A 229 -2.20 -15.62 -11.42
CA THR A 229 -1.01 -14.83 -11.75
C THR A 229 -0.44 -14.25 -10.47
N HIS A 230 0.88 -14.32 -10.33
CA HIS A 230 1.63 -13.67 -9.25
C HIS A 230 3.02 -13.25 -9.73
N ALA A 231 3.74 -12.49 -8.91
CA ALA A 231 5.14 -12.15 -9.16
C ALA A 231 6.07 -13.24 -8.59
N ARG A 232 6.86 -13.92 -9.42
CA ARG A 232 8.02 -14.68 -8.92
C ARG A 232 9.13 -13.72 -8.50
N ILE A 233 9.94 -14.13 -7.53
CA ILE A 233 11.08 -13.35 -7.03
C ILE A 233 12.35 -14.19 -6.92
N GLY A 234 13.49 -13.64 -7.33
CA GLY A 234 14.82 -14.23 -7.12
C GLY A 234 15.13 -15.47 -7.98
N ALA A 235 16.10 -16.27 -7.52
CA ALA A 235 16.53 -17.49 -8.19
C ALA A 235 15.52 -18.62 -8.00
N ASN A 236 15.33 -19.44 -9.05
CA ASN A 236 14.29 -20.46 -9.12
C ASN A 236 14.82 -21.70 -9.84
N SER A 237 14.19 -22.86 -9.61
CA SER A 237 14.49 -24.11 -10.32
C SER A 237 13.23 -24.72 -10.94
N SER A 238 13.37 -25.86 -11.63
CA SER A 238 12.22 -26.60 -12.18
C SER A 238 11.30 -27.19 -11.11
N THR A 239 11.77 -27.29 -9.86
CA THR A 239 11.07 -27.94 -8.75
C THR A 239 10.82 -27.03 -7.55
N LYS A 240 11.46 -25.86 -7.49
CA LYS A 240 11.30 -24.89 -6.41
C LYS A 240 11.18 -23.47 -6.96
N ILE A 241 10.19 -22.73 -6.48
CA ILE A 241 10.01 -21.31 -6.83
C ILE A 241 9.66 -20.47 -5.60
N ASN A 242 10.05 -19.20 -5.63
CA ASN A 242 9.56 -18.21 -4.67
C ASN A 242 8.56 -17.29 -5.38
N VAL A 243 7.38 -17.15 -4.80
CA VAL A 243 6.27 -16.38 -5.39
C VAL A 243 5.76 -15.40 -4.36
N ILE A 244 5.75 -14.12 -4.71
CA ILE A 244 5.08 -13.09 -3.94
C ILE A 244 3.58 -13.35 -4.03
N ASP A 245 3.02 -13.83 -2.93
CA ASP A 245 1.64 -14.29 -2.84
C ASP A 245 0.83 -13.55 -1.78
N THR A 246 1.47 -12.65 -1.03
CA THR A 246 0.77 -11.70 -0.17
C THR A 246 1.37 -10.31 -0.32
N MET A 247 0.53 -9.29 -0.22
CA MET A 247 0.96 -7.90 -0.24
C MET A 247 0.10 -7.08 0.69
N HIS A 248 0.75 -6.19 1.43
CA HIS A 248 0.09 -5.12 2.16
C HIS A 248 0.76 -3.80 1.77
N ALA A 249 0.04 -2.99 1.01
CA ALA A 249 0.47 -1.66 0.61
C ALA A 249 -0.32 -0.62 1.41
N VAL A 250 0.39 0.33 2.00
CA VAL A 250 -0.16 1.34 2.91
C VAL A 250 0.14 2.72 2.35
N LEU A 251 -0.92 3.49 2.13
CA LEU A 251 -0.85 4.87 1.66
C LEU A 251 -1.31 5.79 2.79
N PRO A 252 -0.44 6.65 3.35
CA PRO A 252 -0.89 7.69 4.26
C PRO A 252 -1.83 8.62 3.50
N VAL A 253 -3.08 8.74 3.97
CA VAL A 253 -4.05 9.66 3.38
C VAL A 253 -3.96 10.96 4.15
N TRP A 254 -3.38 11.97 3.50
CA TRP A 254 -3.41 13.33 4.03
C TRP A 254 -4.81 13.90 3.80
N VAL A 255 -5.72 13.64 4.75
CA VAL A 255 -6.95 14.40 4.82
C VAL A 255 -6.63 15.66 5.62
N ALA A 256 -6.40 16.77 4.93
CA ALA A 256 -6.27 18.06 5.56
C ALA A 256 -7.65 18.47 6.12
N TRP A 257 -7.96 18.01 7.33
CA TRP A 257 -9.02 18.60 8.13
C TRP A 257 -8.49 19.91 8.66
N THR A 258 -8.74 20.98 7.93
CA THR A 258 -8.47 22.31 8.46
C THR A 258 -9.79 22.89 8.95
N ASP A 259 -9.83 23.38 10.19
CA ASP A 259 -10.92 24.23 10.69
C ASP A 259 -10.88 25.64 10.04
N VAL A 260 -10.35 25.78 8.82
CA VAL A 260 -10.48 27.02 8.06
C VAL A 260 -11.65 26.91 7.10
N GLU A 261 -12.54 27.90 7.15
CA GLU A 261 -13.67 28.06 6.23
C GLU A 261 -13.24 28.16 4.76
N THR A 262 -11.94 28.31 4.46
CA THR A 262 -11.40 28.34 3.10
C THR A 262 -9.92 27.93 3.06
N ILE A 263 -9.59 26.88 2.31
CA ILE A 263 -8.22 26.61 1.86
C ILE A 263 -8.05 27.28 0.49
N VAL A 264 -7.18 28.29 0.38
CA VAL A 264 -6.79 28.87 -0.91
C VAL A 264 -5.47 28.25 -1.33
N LEU A 265 -5.52 27.33 -2.30
CA LEU A 265 -4.33 26.80 -2.98
C LEU A 265 -3.92 27.79 -4.08
N ASP A 266 -2.95 28.65 -3.81
CA ASP A 266 -2.51 29.71 -4.73
C ASP A 266 -1.44 29.25 -5.75
N GLN A 267 -1.16 27.94 -5.85
CA GLN A 267 -0.20 27.38 -6.80
C GLN A 267 -0.69 26.04 -7.37
N PRO A 268 -0.68 25.83 -8.70
CA PRO A 268 -1.10 24.59 -9.32
C PRO A 268 0.08 23.61 -9.43
N LEU A 269 0.66 23.15 -8.31
CA LEU A 269 1.63 22.05 -8.35
C LEU A 269 1.51 21.12 -7.14
N THR A 270 1.13 19.88 -7.45
CA THR A 270 1.40 18.63 -6.72
C THR A 270 0.91 18.53 -5.28
N LEU A 271 -0.41 18.33 -5.11
CA LEU A 271 -0.95 17.64 -3.94
C LEU A 271 -1.72 16.41 -4.45
N TRP A 272 -1.18 15.22 -4.19
CA TRP A 272 -1.92 13.97 -4.37
C TRP A 272 -2.72 13.73 -3.09
N ALA A 273 -4.03 13.55 -3.28
CA ALA A 273 -5.09 13.45 -2.27
C ALA A 273 -5.43 14.78 -1.55
N ALA A 274 -6.45 15.48 -2.10
CA ALA A 274 -7.31 16.34 -1.31
C ALA A 274 -8.66 15.63 -1.18
N MET A 275 -8.96 15.09 0.00
CA MET A 275 -10.35 14.81 0.40
C MET A 275 -10.79 16.00 1.24
N ASP A 276 -11.70 16.82 0.71
CA ASP A 276 -12.31 17.95 1.41
C ASP A 276 -13.75 17.58 1.80
N GLY A 277 -14.10 17.76 3.08
CA GLY A 277 -15.49 17.91 3.54
C GLY A 277 -16.26 16.68 4.02
N ALA A 278 -15.69 15.74 4.79
CA ALA A 278 -16.53 14.73 5.46
C ALA A 278 -17.20 15.31 6.73
N GLN A 279 -18.38 15.91 6.58
CA GLN A 279 -19.18 16.27 7.75
C GLN A 279 -19.91 15.02 8.26
N LEU A 280 -19.55 14.57 9.47
CA LEU A 280 -20.28 13.53 10.19
C LEU A 280 -21.60 14.13 10.69
N ILE A 281 -22.67 14.01 9.90
CA ILE A 281 -24.01 14.40 10.34
C ILE A 281 -24.58 13.21 11.11
N ASP A 282 -24.50 13.26 12.44
CA ASP A 282 -25.21 12.32 13.29
C ASP A 282 -26.73 12.46 13.05
N GLY A 283 -27.39 11.34 12.74
CA GLY A 283 -28.84 11.27 12.61
C GLY A 283 -29.36 10.48 11.40
N ARG A 284 -29.40 9.14 11.55
CA ARG A 284 -30.45 8.24 10.99
C ARG A 284 -30.84 8.41 9.50
N LYS A 285 -29.94 8.82 8.61
CA LYS A 285 -30.15 8.75 7.15
C LYS A 285 -28.91 8.22 6.45
N LYS A 286 -29.16 7.59 5.29
CA LYS A 286 -28.20 7.01 4.36
C LYS A 286 -26.95 7.90 4.26
N THR A 287 -25.77 7.33 4.46
CA THR A 287 -24.51 8.07 4.33
C THR A 287 -24.33 8.44 2.86
N VAL A 288 -24.42 9.73 2.56
CA VAL A 288 -24.18 10.27 1.22
C VAL A 288 -22.78 10.86 1.23
N PHE A 289 -21.93 10.36 0.33
CA PHE A 289 -20.66 11.02 0.03
C PHE A 289 -20.95 12.16 -0.93
N ARG A 290 -20.74 13.41 -0.49
CA ARG A 290 -20.90 14.59 -1.33
C ARG A 290 -19.53 15.12 -1.72
N ALA A 291 -19.15 14.95 -2.98
CA ALA A 291 -17.97 15.58 -3.53
C ALA A 291 -18.32 16.96 -4.11
N ARG A 292 -17.64 18.00 -3.65
CA ARG A 292 -17.65 19.34 -4.28
C ARG A 292 -16.42 19.48 -5.16
N ILE A 293 -16.63 19.46 -6.47
CA ILE A 293 -15.55 19.59 -7.44
C ILE A 293 -15.61 21.02 -8.00
N PRO A 294 -14.53 21.80 -7.92
CA PRO A 294 -14.47 23.10 -8.59
C PRO A 294 -14.79 22.93 -10.07
N ASP A 295 -15.69 23.74 -10.63
CA ASP A 295 -16.07 23.66 -12.04
C ASP A 295 -14.99 24.34 -12.92
N VAL A 296 -13.79 23.76 -12.95
CA VAL A 296 -12.63 24.30 -13.68
C VAL A 296 -12.82 24.28 -15.19
N LEU A 297 -13.80 23.50 -15.68
CA LEU A 297 -14.10 23.33 -17.10
C LEU A 297 -15.29 24.18 -17.59
N GLY A 298 -16.04 24.80 -16.68
CA GLY A 298 -17.29 25.53 -16.99
C GLY A 298 -17.11 27.01 -17.36
N GLY A 299 -15.89 27.56 -17.32
CA GLY A 299 -15.62 28.97 -17.62
C GLY A 299 -16.26 29.98 -16.65
N ARG A 300 -17.01 29.52 -15.64
CA ARG A 300 -17.56 30.35 -14.57
C ARG A 300 -16.59 30.36 -13.39
N LYS A 301 -15.95 31.49 -13.14
CA LYS A 301 -15.24 31.73 -11.88
C LYS A 301 -16.22 31.55 -10.71
N GLY A 302 -15.96 30.59 -9.82
CA GLY A 302 -16.68 30.39 -8.57
C GLY A 302 -17.81 29.35 -8.56
N GLY A 303 -17.96 28.52 -9.61
CA GLY A 303 -18.92 27.40 -9.60
C GLY A 303 -18.32 26.11 -9.04
N PHE A 304 -19.14 25.32 -8.33
CA PHE A 304 -18.83 23.93 -7.95
C PHE A 304 -19.84 23.00 -8.60
N ARG A 305 -19.41 21.78 -8.96
CA ARG A 305 -20.31 20.67 -9.23
C ARG A 305 -20.37 19.80 -7.98
N GLU A 306 -21.58 19.48 -7.55
CA GLU A 306 -21.83 18.54 -6.47
C GLU A 306 -22.15 17.18 -7.07
N ILE A 307 -21.46 16.14 -6.61
CA ILE A 307 -21.78 14.75 -6.91
C ILE A 307 -22.14 14.09 -5.59
N ASP A 308 -23.39 13.63 -5.50
CA ASP A 308 -23.87 12.82 -4.38
C ASP A 308 -23.72 11.34 -4.76
N VAL A 309 -22.89 10.62 -4.04
CA VAL A 309 -22.75 9.17 -4.14
C VAL A 309 -23.40 8.54 -2.92
N ASP A 310 -24.48 7.82 -3.15
CA ASP A 310 -25.14 7.02 -2.14
C ASP A 310 -24.23 5.85 -1.73
N LEU A 311 -23.73 5.84 -0.51
CA LEU A 311 -22.97 4.70 -0.01
C LEU A 311 -23.94 3.59 0.46
N PRO A 312 -23.69 2.33 0.09
CA PRO A 312 -24.51 1.22 0.54
C PRO A 312 -24.21 0.90 2.02
N GLY A 313 -25.10 1.32 2.92
CA GLY A 313 -25.13 0.85 4.31
C GLY A 313 -24.76 1.89 5.38
N THR A 314 -25.06 1.57 6.64
CA THR A 314 -24.71 2.36 7.83
C THR A 314 -23.26 2.09 8.23
N VAL A 315 -22.49 3.16 8.43
CA VAL A 315 -21.07 3.15 8.83
C VAL A 315 -20.92 2.46 10.18
N LYS A 316 -20.69 1.15 10.16
CA LYS A 316 -20.08 0.46 11.29
C LYS A 316 -19.02 -0.58 10.91
N ASP A 317 -19.03 -1.08 9.68
CA ASP A 317 -18.05 -2.08 9.24
C ASP A 317 -17.61 -1.79 7.80
N TRP A 318 -16.54 -1.02 7.63
CA TRP A 318 -15.87 -0.86 6.33
C TRP A 318 -14.39 -1.18 6.50
N ALA A 319 -14.06 -2.47 6.44
CA ALA A 319 -12.84 -2.91 5.79
C ALA A 319 -13.18 -3.07 4.30
N LEU A 320 -12.46 -2.38 3.42
CA LEU A 320 -12.63 -2.54 1.99
C LEU A 320 -12.14 -3.94 1.60
N ASP A 321 -13.05 -4.90 1.51
CA ASP A 321 -12.87 -6.17 0.81
C ASP A 321 -12.98 -5.91 -0.70
N PRO A 322 -11.92 -6.12 -1.51
CA PRO A 322 -11.96 -5.94 -2.95
C PRO A 322 -12.31 -7.24 -3.70
N GLY A 323 -13.06 -8.16 -3.08
CA GLY A 323 -13.65 -9.33 -3.74
C GLY A 323 -14.86 -9.00 -4.60
N GLY A 324 -14.61 -8.47 -5.81
CA GLY A 324 -15.58 -8.33 -6.89
C GLY A 324 -14.91 -8.47 -8.25
#